data_AF-A0A1E2RYK3-F1
#
_entry.id   AF-A0A1E2RYK3-F1
#
_cell.length_a   1.000
_cell.length_b   1.000
_cell.length_c   1.000
_cell.angle_alpha   90.00
_cell.angle_beta   90.00
_cell.angle_gamma   90.00
#
_symmetry.space_group_name_H-M   'P 1'
#
loop_
_entity.id
_entity.type
_entity.pdbx_description
1 polymer ?
#
loop_
_entity_poly.entity_id
_entity_poly.type
_entity_poly.pdbx_seq_one_letter_code
_entity_poly.pdbx_strand_id
1 'polypeptide(L)'
;MMLIRTYIAPSTIQGIGVFSQDFVPKGTLIWSLHEKLDVQMSSQDIAALPTHMQDFVRIYSYPHLERDGYVVVDSDNGRFMNHSGAPNTDFRDFYKGFALDDIQAGEELTCDYGELFPNFSGFGSEMNEIPKPEAFQAETLQSETVLSNTLPFTADAASPYSRRPQSS
;
A
#
# COMPACT_ATOMS: atom_id res chain seq x y z
N MET A 1 4.01 5.85 2.33
CA MET A 1 2.57 6.16 2.54
C MET A 1 1.91 6.92 1.37
N MET A 2 0.74 6.47 0.90
CA MET A 2 -0.19 7.11 -0.02
C MET A 2 -0.69 8.44 0.55
N LEU A 3 -0.65 9.47 -0.30
CA LEU A 3 -1.08 10.84 -0.01
C LEU A 3 -2.42 11.19 -0.67
N ILE A 4 -2.92 10.28 -1.51
CA ILE A 4 -4.24 10.33 -2.13
C ILE A 4 -5.14 9.23 -1.54
N ARG A 5 -6.45 9.42 -1.64
CA ARG A 5 -7.41 8.40 -1.22
C ARG A 5 -7.38 7.23 -2.19
N THR A 6 -7.22 6.03 -1.65
CA THR A 6 -7.18 4.80 -2.43
C THR A 6 -8.03 3.71 -1.78
N TYR A 7 -8.41 2.73 -2.58
CA TYR A 7 -9.03 1.50 -2.11
C TYR A 7 -8.45 0.30 -2.85
N ILE A 8 -8.70 -0.90 -2.32
CA ILE A 8 -8.26 -2.16 -2.91
C ILE A 8 -9.47 -2.83 -3.55
N ALA A 9 -9.29 -3.37 -4.76
CA ALA A 9 -10.32 -4.13 -5.47
C ALA A 9 -9.67 -5.23 -6.33
N PRO A 10 -10.45 -6.17 -6.90
CA PRO A 10 -9.93 -7.12 -7.88
C PRO A 10 -9.24 -6.38 -9.04
N SER A 11 -8.02 -6.79 -9.37
CA SER A 11 -7.26 -6.26 -10.50
C SER A 11 -7.50 -7.09 -11.75
N THR A 12 -7.52 -6.44 -12.91
CA THR A 12 -7.49 -7.15 -14.20
C THR A 12 -6.09 -7.62 -14.58
N ILE A 13 -5.06 -7.19 -13.85
CA ILE A 13 -3.66 -7.59 -14.04
C ILE A 13 -3.38 -8.85 -13.22
N GLN A 14 -3.47 -8.75 -11.90
CA GLN A 14 -3.16 -9.86 -10.99
C GLN A 14 -3.84 -9.66 -9.63
N GLY A 15 -4.64 -10.65 -9.19
CA GLY A 15 -5.22 -10.71 -7.84
C GLY A 15 -5.95 -9.42 -7.44
N ILE A 16 -5.33 -8.64 -6.56
CA ILE A 16 -5.80 -7.33 -6.11
C ILE A 16 -4.90 -6.20 -6.63
N GLY A 17 -5.51 -5.04 -6.81
CA GLY A 17 -4.84 -3.80 -7.19
C GLY A 17 -5.23 -2.65 -6.26
N VAL A 18 -4.51 -1.54 -6.41
CA VAL A 18 -4.80 -0.28 -5.73
C VAL A 18 -5.51 0.63 -6.72
N PHE A 19 -6.61 1.24 -6.32
CA PHE A 19 -7.40 2.09 -7.18
C PHE A 19 -7.51 3.48 -6.57
N SER A 20 -7.44 4.50 -7.43
CA SER A 20 -7.66 5.88 -6.99
C SER A 20 -9.13 6.08 -6.65
N GLN A 21 -9.43 6.69 -5.49
CA GLN A 21 -10.81 7.06 -5.18
C GLN A 21 -11.25 8.33 -5.93
N ASP A 22 -10.30 9.18 -6.32
CA ASP A 22 -10.54 10.49 -6.91
C ASP A 22 -9.80 10.68 -8.22
N PHE A 23 -10.16 11.73 -8.97
CA PHE A 23 -9.31 12.22 -10.05
C PHE A 23 -8.00 12.79 -9.46
N VAL A 24 -6.88 12.43 -10.07
CA VAL A 24 -5.54 12.89 -9.68
C VAL A 24 -4.84 13.45 -10.93
N PRO A 25 -4.51 14.75 -10.95
CA PRO A 25 -3.78 15.34 -12.06
C PRO A 25 -2.38 14.74 -12.24
N LYS A 26 -1.90 14.70 -13.48
CA LYS A 26 -0.50 14.39 -13.82
C LYS A 26 0.48 15.21 -12.99
N GLY A 27 1.56 14.57 -12.53
CA GLY A 27 2.62 15.17 -11.73
C GLY A 27 2.28 15.36 -10.25
N THR A 28 1.09 14.94 -9.81
CA THR A 28 0.73 14.97 -8.38
C THR A 28 1.63 14.02 -7.60
N LEU A 29 2.11 14.47 -6.43
CA LEU A 29 2.78 13.61 -5.45
C LEU A 29 1.72 12.70 -4.81
N ILE A 30 1.78 11.40 -5.07
CA ILE A 30 0.77 10.42 -4.66
C ILE A 30 1.21 9.53 -3.50
N TRP A 31 2.51 9.42 -3.25
CA TRP A 31 3.07 8.60 -2.18
C TRP A 31 4.36 9.22 -1.68
N SER A 32 4.66 9.08 -0.39
CA SER A 32 5.95 9.44 0.17
C SER A 32 6.33 8.52 1.33
N LEU A 33 7.61 8.16 1.43
CA LEU A 33 8.14 7.36 2.52
C LEU A 33 7.88 8.09 3.85
N HIS A 34 7.27 7.38 4.80
CA HIS A 34 7.00 7.90 6.13
C HIS A 34 7.74 7.06 7.16
N GLU A 35 8.84 7.57 7.70
CA GLU A 35 9.78 6.84 8.58
C GLU A 35 9.14 6.14 9.79
N LYS A 36 8.00 6.65 10.29
CA LYS A 36 7.31 6.06 11.45
C LYS A 36 6.30 4.97 11.10
N LEU A 37 5.90 4.88 9.84
CA LEU A 37 4.86 3.95 9.38
C LEU A 37 5.46 2.89 8.46
N ASP A 38 6.37 3.30 7.58
CA ASP A 38 7.09 2.39 6.68
C ASP A 38 8.29 1.80 7.44
N VAL A 39 8.24 0.48 7.69
CA VAL A 39 9.21 -0.19 8.56
C VAL A 39 10.45 -0.56 7.77
N GLN A 40 11.62 -0.07 8.20
CA GLN A 40 12.90 -0.44 7.61
C GLN A 40 13.49 -1.63 8.35
N MET A 41 13.82 -2.71 7.64
CA MET A 41 14.35 -3.94 8.23
C MET A 41 15.67 -4.34 7.57
N SER A 42 16.66 -4.74 8.37
CA SER A 42 17.88 -5.37 7.86
C SER A 42 17.65 -6.84 7.54
N SER A 43 18.53 -7.43 6.73
CA SER A 43 18.53 -8.89 6.51
C SER A 43 18.63 -9.70 7.81
N GLN A 44 19.29 -9.18 8.85
CA GLN A 44 19.38 -9.84 10.16
C GLN A 44 18.04 -9.79 10.91
N ASP A 45 17.36 -8.65 10.87
CA ASP A 45 16.02 -8.50 11.47
C ASP A 45 15.03 -9.48 10.84
N ILE A 46 15.08 -9.60 9.51
CA ILE A 46 14.22 -10.53 8.76
C ILE A 46 14.56 -11.98 9.11
N ALA A 47 15.85 -12.35 9.14
CA ALA A 47 16.27 -13.72 9.46
C ALA A 47 15.87 -14.17 10.88
N ALA A 48 15.70 -13.22 11.81
CA ALA A 48 15.24 -13.50 13.16
C ALA A 48 13.72 -13.74 13.27
N LEU A 49 12.94 -13.43 12.22
CA LEU A 49 11.50 -13.65 12.21
C LEU A 49 11.14 -15.12 11.96
N PRO A 50 9.97 -15.60 12.44
CA PRO A 50 9.38 -16.84 11.96
C PRO A 50 9.18 -16.86 10.45
N THR A 51 9.25 -18.03 9.82
CA THR A 51 9.18 -18.18 8.34
C THR A 51 7.99 -17.47 7.70
N HIS A 52 6.79 -17.60 8.27
CA HIS A 52 5.59 -16.94 7.72
C HIS A 52 5.66 -15.40 7.75
N MET A 53 6.41 -14.82 8.70
CA MET A 53 6.65 -13.37 8.74
C MET A 53 7.75 -12.96 7.76
N GLN A 54 8.76 -13.81 7.54
CA GLN A 54 9.73 -13.61 6.46
C GLN A 54 9.03 -13.61 5.10
N ASP A 55 8.07 -14.51 4.89
CA ASP A 55 7.25 -14.57 3.69
C ASP A 55 6.44 -13.27 3.53
N PHE A 56 5.81 -12.77 4.60
CA PHE A 56 5.11 -11.48 4.58
C PHE A 56 6.05 -10.33 4.16
N VAL A 57 7.23 -10.22 4.78
CA VAL A 57 8.20 -9.17 4.43
C VAL A 57 8.63 -9.32 2.97
N ARG A 58 8.91 -10.53 2.50
CA ARG A 58 9.31 -10.78 1.11
C ARG A 58 8.26 -10.32 0.08
N ILE A 59 6.97 -10.41 0.42
CA ILE A 59 5.86 -10.01 -0.45
C ILE A 59 5.65 -8.50 -0.44
N TYR A 60 5.68 -7.88 0.74
CA TYR A 60 5.21 -6.52 0.95
C TYR A 60 6.33 -5.51 1.22
N SER A 61 7.55 -5.83 0.79
CA SER A 61 8.69 -4.91 0.91
C SER A 61 9.41 -4.71 -0.42
N TYR A 62 10.17 -3.63 -0.49
CA TYR A 62 11.07 -3.31 -1.59
C TYR A 62 12.46 -2.94 -1.04
N PRO A 63 13.54 -3.10 -1.83
CA PRO A 63 14.89 -2.78 -1.41
C PRO A 63 15.03 -1.30 -1.04
N HIS A 64 15.79 -1.01 0.01
CA HIS A 64 16.17 0.36 0.33
C HIS A 64 17.28 0.80 -0.64
N LEU A 65 16.98 1.74 -1.56
CA LEU A 65 17.92 2.10 -2.64
C LEU A 65 19.17 2.85 -2.16
N GLU A 66 19.11 3.48 -0.99
CA GLU A 66 20.26 4.20 -0.41
C GLU A 66 20.96 3.44 0.74
N ARG A 67 20.50 2.23 1.09
CA ARG A 67 21.00 1.49 2.25
C ARG A 67 21.04 -0.01 1.97
N ASP A 68 22.20 -0.47 1.52
CA ASP A 68 22.43 -1.87 1.18
C ASP A 68 22.07 -2.82 2.33
N GLY A 69 21.40 -3.92 1.99
CA GLY A 69 20.98 -4.95 2.96
C GLY A 69 19.77 -4.57 3.81
N TYR A 70 19.07 -3.48 3.46
CA TYR A 70 17.80 -3.09 4.06
C TYR A 70 16.66 -3.18 3.05
N VAL A 71 15.48 -3.44 3.57
CA VAL A 71 14.21 -3.33 2.85
C VAL A 71 13.30 -2.36 3.57
N VAL A 72 12.35 -1.80 2.83
CA VAL A 72 11.23 -1.02 3.38
C VAL A 72 9.97 -1.86 3.24
N VAL A 73 9.32 -2.17 4.36
CA VAL A 73 8.00 -2.81 4.40
C VAL A 73 6.95 -1.72 4.29
N ASP A 74 6.16 -1.75 3.22
CA ASP A 74 5.09 -0.78 3.00
C ASP A 74 3.87 -1.14 3.87
N SER A 75 3.45 -0.16 4.66
CA SER A 75 2.41 -0.33 5.68
C SER A 75 1.02 0.07 5.20
N ASP A 76 0.85 0.55 3.97
CA ASP A 76 -0.46 0.96 3.46
C ASP A 76 -0.92 0.24 2.19
N ASN A 77 -1.78 0.85 1.39
CA ASN A 77 -2.31 0.24 0.17
C ASN A 77 -1.23 0.11 -0.92
N GLY A 78 -0.18 0.93 -0.93
CA GLY A 78 0.87 0.94 -1.96
C GLY A 78 1.49 -0.43 -2.20
N ARG A 79 1.60 -1.26 -1.15
CA ARG A 79 2.06 -2.66 -1.20
C ARG A 79 1.28 -3.55 -2.18
N PHE A 80 0.08 -3.15 -2.60
CA PHE A 80 -0.75 -3.90 -3.53
C PHE A 80 -0.66 -3.39 -4.98
N MET A 81 0.11 -2.34 -5.29
CA MET A 81 0.26 -1.85 -6.68
C MET A 81 0.86 -2.93 -7.58
N ASN A 82 0.21 -3.16 -8.71
CA ASN A 82 0.67 -4.13 -9.70
C ASN A 82 1.73 -3.53 -10.62
N HIS A 83 2.54 -4.43 -11.18
CA HIS A 83 3.48 -4.04 -12.21
C HIS A 83 2.76 -3.74 -13.53
N SER A 84 3.19 -2.69 -14.22
CA SER A 84 2.89 -2.45 -15.63
C SER A 84 4.15 -2.01 -16.37
N GLY A 85 4.33 -2.47 -17.61
CA GLY A 85 5.38 -1.96 -18.52
C GLY A 85 5.07 -0.57 -19.08
N ALA A 86 3.86 -0.07 -18.84
CA ALA A 86 3.44 1.30 -19.08
C ALA A 86 2.68 1.79 -17.84
N PRO A 87 3.38 2.07 -16.73
CA PRO A 87 2.74 2.45 -15.48
C PRO A 87 2.16 3.87 -15.56
N ASN A 88 1.15 4.16 -14.74
CA ASN A 88 0.62 5.52 -14.53
C ASN A 88 1.23 6.21 -13.31
N THR A 89 2.24 5.60 -12.67
CA THR A 89 2.99 6.17 -11.54
C THR A 89 4.50 6.03 -11.74
N ASP A 90 5.26 6.93 -11.09
CA ASP A 90 6.72 7.03 -11.15
C ASP A 90 7.30 6.98 -9.75
N PHE A 91 8.17 5.99 -9.49
CA PHE A 91 8.84 5.77 -8.21
C PHE A 91 10.38 5.81 -8.35
N ARG A 92 10.91 6.48 -9.37
CA ARG A 92 12.37 6.64 -9.53
C ARG A 92 13.01 7.49 -8.44
N ASP A 93 12.24 8.36 -7.79
CA ASP A 93 12.64 8.97 -6.52
C ASP A 93 12.29 8.01 -5.37
N PHE A 94 13.29 7.44 -4.72
CA PHE A 94 13.10 6.47 -3.64
C PHE A 94 12.15 6.94 -2.53
N TYR A 95 12.11 8.24 -2.25
CA TYR A 95 11.31 8.80 -1.17
C TYR A 95 9.90 9.20 -1.59
N LYS A 96 9.58 9.19 -2.88
CA LYS A 96 8.38 9.82 -3.45
C LYS A 96 7.84 9.11 -4.68
N GLY A 97 6.52 8.99 -4.75
CA GLY A 97 5.79 8.53 -5.92
C GLY A 97 4.99 9.65 -6.57
N PHE A 98 5.04 9.75 -7.90
CA PHE A 98 4.30 10.76 -8.66
C PHE A 98 3.37 10.13 -9.69
N ALA A 99 2.26 10.81 -10.00
CA ALA A 99 1.40 10.44 -11.13
C ALA A 99 2.09 10.78 -12.46
N LEU A 100 2.26 9.80 -13.36
CA LEU A 100 2.84 10.01 -14.68
C LEU A 100 1.86 10.61 -15.68
N ASP A 101 0.56 10.39 -15.47
CA ASP A 101 -0.54 10.91 -16.26
C ASP A 101 -1.73 11.30 -15.36
N ASP A 102 -2.78 11.85 -15.96
CA ASP A 102 -4.04 12.09 -15.27
C ASP A 102 -4.69 10.75 -14.92
N ILE A 103 -4.90 10.48 -13.63
CA ILE A 103 -5.51 9.25 -13.13
C ILE A 103 -6.97 9.52 -12.81
N GLN A 104 -7.88 8.75 -13.40
CA GLN A 104 -9.31 8.90 -13.14
C GLN A 104 -9.74 8.26 -11.81
N ALA A 105 -10.86 8.71 -11.25
CA ALA A 105 -11.48 8.02 -10.13
C ALA A 105 -11.86 6.59 -10.57
N GLY A 106 -11.44 5.60 -9.78
CA GLY A 106 -11.62 4.17 -10.05
C GLY A 106 -10.57 3.56 -10.98
N GLU A 107 -9.54 4.31 -11.39
CA GLU A 107 -8.43 3.77 -12.18
C GLU A 107 -7.40 3.07 -11.28
N GLU A 108 -6.86 1.94 -11.76
CA GLU A 108 -5.82 1.18 -11.06
C GLU A 108 -4.47 1.91 -11.11
N LEU A 109 -3.84 2.08 -9.95
CA LEU A 109 -2.47 2.56 -9.82
C LEU A 109 -1.51 1.42 -10.07
N THR A 110 -0.61 1.61 -11.02
CA THR A 110 0.40 0.63 -11.42
C THR A 110 1.79 1.27 -11.43
N CYS A 111 2.81 0.48 -11.11
CA CYS A 111 4.21 0.93 -11.08
C CYS A 111 5.11 0.03 -11.93
N ASP A 112 6.31 0.51 -12.25
CA ASP A 112 7.34 -0.34 -12.84
C ASP A 112 8.19 -0.96 -11.73
N TYR A 113 8.15 -2.29 -11.60
CA TYR A 113 8.97 -3.00 -10.62
C TYR A 113 10.47 -2.88 -10.93
N GLY A 114 10.85 -2.60 -12.18
CA GLY A 114 12.22 -2.29 -12.56
C GLY A 114 12.77 -1.01 -11.90
N GLU A 115 11.89 -0.07 -11.52
CA GLU A 115 12.29 1.13 -10.78
C GLU A 115 12.63 0.82 -9.31
N LEU A 116 12.02 -0.24 -8.76
CA LEU A 116 12.14 -0.61 -7.34
C LEU A 116 13.18 -1.71 -7.10
N PHE A 117 13.36 -2.61 -8.07
CA PHE A 117 14.16 -3.82 -7.94
C PHE A 117 15.28 -3.83 -8.99
N PRO A 118 16.55 -3.56 -8.61
CA PRO A 118 17.67 -3.44 -9.56
C PRO A 118 17.92 -4.67 -10.45
N ASN A 119 17.44 -5.85 -10.04
CA ASN A 119 17.61 -7.11 -10.77
C ASN A 119 16.30 -7.61 -11.41
N PHE A 120 15.25 -6.78 -11.45
CA PHE A 120 13.99 -7.15 -12.09
C PHE A 120 14.18 -7.19 -13.61
N SER A 121 13.93 -8.35 -14.20
CA SER A 121 14.06 -8.62 -15.64
C SER A 121 12.71 -8.99 -16.28
N GLY A 122 11.61 -8.61 -15.62
CA GLY A 122 10.26 -9.02 -15.97
C GLY A 122 9.84 -10.34 -15.32
N PHE A 123 8.59 -10.72 -15.52
CA PHE A 123 8.07 -12.02 -15.11
C PHE A 123 8.54 -13.08 -16.12
N GLY A 124 9.74 -13.62 -15.91
CA GLY A 124 10.18 -14.84 -16.60
C GLY A 124 9.30 -16.04 -16.20
N SER A 125 9.32 -17.11 -16.99
CA SER A 125 8.49 -18.32 -16.75
C SER A 125 8.73 -19.05 -15.43
N GLU A 126 9.78 -18.68 -14.67
CA GLU A 126 10.17 -19.32 -13.40
C GLU A 126 10.30 -18.35 -12.22
N MET A 127 10.00 -17.06 -12.38
CA MET A 127 9.73 -16.22 -11.21
C MET A 127 8.35 -16.59 -10.71
N ASN A 128 8.31 -17.43 -9.68
CA ASN A 128 7.12 -17.58 -8.84
C ASN A 128 6.83 -16.18 -8.26
N GLU A 129 6.00 -15.40 -8.97
CA GLU A 129 5.20 -14.35 -8.34
C GLU A 129 4.72 -14.93 -7.02
N ILE A 130 5.03 -14.29 -5.90
CA ILE A 130 4.31 -14.66 -4.71
C ILE A 130 2.89 -14.15 -4.98
N PRO A 131 1.91 -15.04 -5.16
CA PRO A 131 0.61 -14.63 -5.64
C PRO A 131 0.07 -13.58 -4.67
N LYS A 132 -0.31 -12.40 -5.17
CA LYS A 132 -1.04 -11.46 -4.34
C LYS A 132 -2.34 -12.14 -3.91
N PRO A 133 -2.77 -11.93 -2.66
CA PRO A 133 -4.03 -12.50 -2.20
C PRO A 133 -5.15 -12.04 -3.13
N GLU A 134 -6.07 -12.96 -3.43
CA GLU A 134 -7.28 -12.60 -4.19
C GLU A 134 -8.11 -11.59 -3.40
N ALA A 135 -8.89 -10.77 -4.10
CA ALA A 135 -9.80 -9.85 -3.45
C ALA A 135 -10.74 -10.64 -2.55
N PHE A 136 -10.87 -10.22 -1.30
CA PHE A 136 -11.87 -10.80 -0.42
C PHE A 136 -13.25 -10.47 -1.00
N GLN A 137 -13.89 -11.47 -1.61
CA GLN A 137 -15.31 -11.39 -1.97
C GLN A 137 -16.03 -11.27 -0.63
N ALA A 138 -16.56 -10.08 -0.33
CA ALA A 138 -17.47 -9.90 0.78
C ALA A 138 -18.78 -10.66 0.45
N GLU A 139 -18.75 -11.99 0.56
CA GLU A 139 -19.97 -12.74 0.75
C GLU A 139 -20.66 -12.13 1.96
N THR A 140 -21.93 -11.81 1.77
CA THR A 140 -22.76 -11.17 2.78
C THR A 140 -22.73 -12.06 4.01
N LEU A 141 -21.91 -11.69 5.02
CA LEU A 141 -22.00 -12.22 6.36
C LEU A 141 -23.43 -11.89 6.82
N GLN A 142 -24.33 -12.85 6.64
CA GLN A 142 -25.60 -12.82 7.35
C GLN A 142 -25.23 -12.76 8.81
N SER A 143 -25.64 -11.64 9.41
CA SER A 143 -25.39 -11.26 10.78
C SER A 143 -25.75 -12.39 11.73
N GLU A 144 -24.74 -13.09 12.26
CA GLU A 144 -24.90 -13.90 13.46
C GLU A 144 -24.03 -13.34 14.60
N THR A 145 -24.76 -12.66 15.49
CA THR A 145 -24.51 -12.52 16.93
C THR A 145 -23.16 -11.94 17.38
N VAL A 146 -23.20 -10.63 17.62
CA VAL A 146 -22.27 -9.90 18.48
C VAL A 146 -22.16 -10.57 19.85
N LEU A 147 -21.02 -11.22 20.13
CA LEU A 147 -20.60 -11.46 21.51
C LEU A 147 -19.87 -10.20 22.00
N SER A 148 -20.54 -9.48 22.89
CA SER A 148 -20.03 -8.32 23.60
C SER A 148 -18.79 -8.69 24.41
N ASN A 149 -17.63 -8.16 24.04
CA ASN A 149 -16.50 -7.99 24.95
C ASN A 149 -16.02 -6.54 24.84
N THR A 150 -16.76 -5.66 25.50
CA THR A 150 -16.36 -4.28 25.71
C THR A 150 -15.23 -4.26 26.75
N LEU A 151 -14.00 -4.06 26.30
CA LEU A 151 -12.95 -3.53 27.17
C LEU A 151 -13.19 -2.01 27.31
N PRO A 152 -13.20 -1.43 28.52
CA PRO A 152 -13.49 -0.01 28.67
C PRO A 152 -12.29 0.83 28.22
N PHE A 153 -12.42 1.47 27.06
CA PHE A 153 -11.58 2.60 26.69
C PHE A 153 -12.18 3.87 27.33
N THR A 154 -11.62 4.32 28.45
CA THR A 154 -11.97 5.61 29.03
C THR A 154 -11.29 6.70 28.20
N ALA A 155 -12.03 7.29 27.28
CA ALA A 155 -11.63 8.51 26.57
C ALA A 155 -12.01 9.73 27.43
N ASP A 156 -11.02 10.36 28.03
CA ASP A 156 -11.14 11.72 28.58
C ASP A 156 -10.21 12.63 27.78
N ALA A 157 -10.76 13.29 26.77
CA ALA A 157 -10.23 14.53 26.16
C ALA A 157 -11.24 15.03 25.11
N ALA A 158 -11.83 16.18 25.41
CA ALA A 158 -12.80 16.88 24.59
C ALA A 158 -12.29 17.16 23.15
N SER A 159 -13.13 16.82 22.15
CA SER A 159 -12.94 17.22 20.76
C SER A 159 -13.25 18.72 20.58
N PRO A 160 -12.36 19.52 19.96
CA PRO A 160 -12.57 20.96 19.78
C PRO A 160 -13.45 21.33 18.57
N TYR A 161 -14.04 20.36 17.85
CA TYR A 161 -14.82 20.62 16.64
C TYR A 161 -16.34 20.57 16.86
N SER A 162 -16.87 21.47 17.67
CA SER A 162 -18.32 21.74 17.68
C SER A 162 -18.65 23.15 18.17
N ARG A 163 -18.44 24.17 17.31
CA ARG A 163 -19.26 25.39 17.34
C ARG A 163 -19.56 25.83 15.91
N ARG A 164 -20.79 25.61 15.47
CA ARG A 164 -21.41 26.41 14.40
C ARG A 164 -21.78 27.79 14.95
N PRO A 165 -21.77 28.85 14.13
CA PRO A 165 -22.21 30.16 14.56
C PRO A 165 -23.73 30.18 14.67
N GLN A 166 -24.27 30.80 15.73
CA GLN A 166 -25.65 31.28 15.72
C GLN A 166 -25.65 32.80 15.65
N SER A 167 -26.40 33.29 14.68
CA SER A 167 -26.73 34.69 14.44
C SER A 167 -27.81 35.18 15.39
N SER A 168 -27.58 36.34 16.02
CA SER A 168 -28.53 37.45 16.23
C SER A 168 -27.79 38.60 16.88
#